data_AF-A0A1G1H7D4-F1
#
_entry.id   AF-A0A1G1H7D4-F1
#
_cell.length_a   1.000
_cell.length_b   1.000
_cell.length_c   1.000
_cell.angle_alpha   90.00
_cell.angle_beta   90.00
_cell.angle_gamma   90.00
#
_symmetry.space_group_name_H-M   'P 1'
#
loop_
_entity.id
_entity.type
_entity.pdbx_description
1 polymer ?
#
loop_
_entity_poly.entity_id
_entity_poly.type
_entity_poly.pdbx_seq_one_letter_code
_entity_poly.pdbx_strand_id
1 'polypeptide(L)'
;MVRLAIAGNPKFELSTIEIERKGVSYTIDTLREMERVYGKGAELFFITGIDAFLDIKTWKEADTLISDYSFVVIPRTSFNYMDLKKVSMLNLSERELSAIGKGAARLLELPMSGKGRLYLLNIPAVDISSKDIRNRIMSGEKFKYLLPESVELYIIKNKLYGYH
;
A
#
# COMPACT_ATOMS: atom_id res chain seq x y z
N MET A 1 -14.55 9.34 -4.84
CA MET A 1 -14.00 9.24 -3.46
C MET A 1 -12.53 9.59 -3.41
N VAL A 2 -11.61 8.90 -4.12
CA VAL A 2 -10.16 9.23 -4.05
C VAL A 2 -9.85 10.69 -4.39
N ARG A 3 -10.44 11.25 -5.46
CA ARG A 3 -10.30 12.70 -5.80
C ARG A 3 -10.65 13.62 -4.62
N LEU A 4 -11.66 13.27 -3.81
CA LEU A 4 -12.07 14.04 -2.65
C LEU A 4 -11.12 13.86 -1.46
N ALA A 5 -10.58 12.64 -1.29
CA ALA A 5 -9.65 12.32 -0.22
C ALA A 5 -8.30 13.05 -0.36
N ILE A 6 -7.84 13.24 -1.60
CA ILE A 6 -6.56 13.91 -1.89
C ILE A 6 -6.71 15.41 -2.17
N ALA A 7 -7.94 15.94 -2.16
CA ALA A 7 -8.21 17.33 -2.45
C ALA A 7 -7.44 18.25 -1.48
N GLY A 8 -6.69 19.21 -2.03
CA GLY A 8 -5.89 20.15 -1.25
C GLY A 8 -4.50 19.65 -0.85
N ASN A 9 -4.11 18.41 -1.19
CA ASN A 9 -2.74 17.95 -0.98
C ASN A 9 -1.93 18.03 -2.29
N PRO A 10 -1.01 19.00 -2.46
CA PRO A 10 -0.27 19.19 -3.71
C PRO A 10 0.73 18.08 -4.01
N LYS A 11 0.98 17.16 -3.06
CA LYS A 11 1.88 16.02 -3.24
C LYS A 11 1.17 14.75 -3.73
N PHE A 12 -0.15 14.81 -3.90
CA PHE A 12 -0.95 13.67 -4.35
C PHE A 12 -1.59 13.93 -5.71
N GLU A 13 -1.52 12.92 -6.57
CA GLU A 13 -2.16 12.89 -7.87
C GLU A 13 -2.97 11.60 -8.02
N LEU A 14 -4.09 11.66 -8.74
CA LEU A 14 -4.88 10.49 -9.07
C LEU A 14 -4.48 9.97 -10.45
N SER A 15 -4.04 8.70 -10.53
CA SER A 15 -3.93 7.97 -11.78
C SER A 15 -5.15 7.07 -12.00
N THR A 16 -5.71 7.12 -13.21
CA THR A 16 -6.83 6.25 -13.67
C THR A 16 -6.36 5.08 -14.53
N ILE A 17 -5.05 4.87 -14.63
CA ILE A 17 -4.43 3.97 -15.61
C ILE A 17 -4.92 2.52 -15.54
N GLU A 18 -5.17 2.01 -14.32
CA GLU A 18 -5.68 0.65 -14.12
C GLU A 18 -7.19 0.53 -14.35
N ILE A 19 -7.95 1.63 -14.19
CA ILE A 19 -9.39 1.68 -14.45
C ILE A 19 -9.66 1.77 -15.95
N GLU A 20 -8.82 2.51 -16.67
CA GLU A 20 -8.89 2.66 -18.12
C GLU A 20 -8.37 1.43 -18.87
N ARG A 21 -7.48 0.66 -18.24
CA ARG A 21 -7.02 -0.64 -18.75
C ARG A 21 -8.19 -1.63 -18.72
N LYS A 22 -8.51 -2.21 -19.88
CA LYS A 22 -9.50 -3.29 -19.97
C LYS A 22 -8.91 -4.59 -19.40
N GLY A 23 -9.71 -5.33 -18.65
CA GLY A 23 -9.35 -6.63 -18.10
C GLY A 23 -8.72 -6.54 -16.70
N VAL A 24 -8.03 -7.61 -16.30
CA VAL A 24 -7.35 -7.68 -15.00
C VAL A 24 -6.09 -6.82 -15.03
N SER A 25 -5.91 -5.97 -14.03
CA SER A 25 -4.70 -5.18 -13.85
C SER A 25 -3.73 -5.89 -12.91
N TYR A 26 -2.46 -5.99 -13.33
CA TYR A 26 -1.37 -6.52 -12.52
C TYR A 26 -0.38 -5.40 -12.18
N THR A 27 0.15 -5.41 -10.97
CA THR A 27 1.11 -4.41 -10.47
C THR A 27 2.32 -4.24 -11.40
N ILE A 28 2.87 -5.34 -11.92
CA ILE A 28 4.01 -5.29 -12.85
C ILE A 28 3.70 -4.50 -14.13
N ASP A 29 2.50 -4.68 -14.68
CA ASP A 29 2.07 -3.99 -15.90
C ASP A 29 1.79 -2.50 -15.61
N THR A 30 1.38 -2.17 -14.39
CA THR A 30 1.20 -0.78 -13.95
C THR A 30 2.54 -0.08 -13.74
N LEU A 31 3.51 -0.72 -13.09
CA LEU A 31 4.83 -0.14 -12.86
C LEU A 31 5.61 0.12 -14.15
N ARG A 32 5.59 -0.84 -15.10
CA ARG A 32 6.17 -0.66 -16.44
C ARG A 32 5.58 0.55 -17.18
N GLU A 33 4.27 0.74 -17.05
CA GLU A 33 3.59 1.85 -17.68
C GLU A 33 3.91 3.18 -16.97
N MET A 34 4.05 3.19 -15.64
CA MET A 34 4.55 4.37 -14.91
C MET A 34 5.96 4.75 -15.34
N GLU A 35 6.87 3.78 -15.54
CA GLU A 35 8.21 4.06 -16.08
C GLU A 35 8.13 4.68 -17.48
N ARG A 36 7.18 4.25 -18.31
CA ARG A 36 6.95 4.82 -19.65
C ARG A 36 6.46 6.27 -19.57
N VAL A 37 5.56 6.57 -18.65
CA VAL A 37 4.97 7.92 -18.46
C VAL A 37 5.98 8.91 -17.91
N TYR A 38 6.74 8.52 -16.87
CA TYR A 38 7.66 9.43 -16.19
C TYR A 38 9.10 9.39 -16.75
N GLY A 39 9.43 8.38 -17.55
CA GLY A 39 10.73 8.22 -18.20
C GLY A 39 11.79 7.57 -17.32
N LYS A 40 12.93 7.22 -17.95
CA LYS A 40 14.01 6.43 -17.33
C LYS A 40 14.75 7.09 -16.17
N GLY A 41 14.56 8.40 -15.95
CA GLY A 41 15.17 9.13 -14.83
C GLY A 41 14.31 9.15 -13.57
N ALA A 42 13.07 8.65 -13.63
CA ALA A 42 12.18 8.62 -12.49
C ALA A 42 12.46 7.40 -11.60
N GLU A 43 12.61 7.63 -10.30
CA GLU A 43 12.64 6.56 -9.31
C GLU A 43 11.22 6.26 -8.83
N LEU A 44 10.80 5.00 -9.00
CA LEU A 44 9.46 4.56 -8.62
C LEU A 44 9.51 3.76 -7.32
N PHE A 45 8.61 4.10 -6.40
CA PHE A 45 8.43 3.42 -5.12
C PHE A 45 6.98 2.92 -5.01
N PHE A 46 6.79 1.60 -4.99
CA PHE A 46 5.48 1.00 -4.80
C PHE A 46 5.15 0.91 -3.31
N ILE A 47 4.16 1.67 -2.85
CA ILE A 47 3.75 1.71 -1.44
C ILE A 47 2.63 0.67 -1.22
N THR A 48 2.82 -0.22 -0.25
CA THR A 48 1.83 -1.26 0.09
C THR A 48 1.82 -1.58 1.58
N GLY A 49 0.73 -2.16 2.07
CA GLY A 49 0.69 -2.75 3.40
C GLY A 49 1.51 -4.04 3.49
N ILE A 50 2.04 -4.33 4.69
CA ILE A 50 2.76 -5.57 4.97
C ILE A 50 1.93 -6.82 4.68
N ASP A 51 0.63 -6.78 4.94
CA ASP A 51 -0.31 -7.87 4.69
C ASP A 51 -0.31 -8.30 3.21
N ALA A 52 -0.44 -7.36 2.28
CA ALA A 52 -0.43 -7.66 0.85
C ALA A 52 0.97 -8.09 0.36
N PHE A 53 2.02 -7.52 0.95
CA PHE A 53 3.40 -7.83 0.57
C PHE A 53 3.85 -9.23 1.02
N LEU A 54 3.30 -9.77 2.11
CA LEU A 54 3.58 -11.16 2.53
C LEU A 54 3.19 -12.18 1.45
N ASP A 55 2.18 -11.85 0.64
CA ASP A 55 1.69 -12.67 -0.47
C ASP A 55 2.35 -12.33 -1.81
N ILE A 56 3.42 -11.53 -1.84
CA ILE A 56 4.05 -11.03 -3.09
C ILE A 56 4.44 -12.16 -4.07
N LYS A 57 4.77 -13.35 -3.58
CA LYS A 57 5.07 -14.54 -4.40
C LYS A 57 3.92 -14.95 -5.32
N THR A 58 2.69 -14.60 -4.96
CA THR A 58 1.49 -14.91 -5.74
C THR A 58 1.23 -13.89 -6.84
N TRP A 59 1.98 -12.77 -6.85
CA TRP A 59 1.80 -11.70 -7.82
C TRP A 59 2.43 -12.10 -9.16
N LYS A 60 1.85 -11.61 -10.25
CA LYS A 60 2.37 -11.82 -11.60
C LYS A 60 3.80 -11.26 -11.69
N GLU A 61 4.73 -12.11 -12.15
CA GLU A 61 6.16 -11.77 -12.31
C GLU A 61 6.81 -11.29 -10.99
N ALA A 62 6.53 -11.98 -9.88
CA ALA A 62 7.05 -11.66 -8.55
C ALA A 62 8.59 -11.49 -8.51
N ASP A 63 9.34 -12.36 -9.18
CA ASP A 63 10.81 -12.26 -9.26
C ASP A 63 11.25 -10.93 -9.89
N THR A 64 10.60 -10.51 -10.98
CA THR A 64 10.86 -9.23 -11.64
C THR A 64 10.46 -8.07 -10.74
N LEU A 65 9.31 -8.14 -10.07
CA LEU A 65 8.90 -7.11 -9.11
C LEU A 65 9.96 -6.90 -8.04
N ILE A 66 10.42 -7.98 -7.40
CA ILE A 66 11.43 -7.94 -6.34
C ILE A 66 12.80 -7.51 -6.85
N SER A 67 13.18 -7.94 -8.04
CA SER A 67 14.48 -7.59 -8.63
C SER A 67 14.54 -6.12 -9.07
N ASP A 68 13.46 -5.60 -9.66
CA ASP A 68 13.56 -4.39 -10.49
C ASP A 68 12.93 -3.15 -9.87
N TYR A 69 12.02 -3.30 -8.91
CA TYR A 69 11.26 -2.20 -8.34
C TYR A 69 11.47 -2.07 -6.84
N SER A 70 11.37 -0.83 -6.35
CA SER A 70 11.47 -0.52 -4.93
C SER A 70 10.10 -0.55 -4.26
N PHE A 71 10.03 -1.15 -3.07
CA PHE A 71 8.81 -1.29 -2.28
C PHE A 71 8.94 -0.53 -0.97
N VAL A 72 7.90 0.23 -0.63
CA VAL A 72 7.72 0.81 0.72
C VAL A 72 6.62 0.01 1.41
N VAL A 73 6.99 -0.75 2.44
CA VAL A 73 6.06 -1.61 3.17
C VAL A 73 5.64 -0.92 4.47
N ILE A 74 4.33 -0.69 4.57
CA ILE A 74 3.69 0.03 5.68
C ILE A 74 3.21 -0.96 6.74
N PRO A 75 3.45 -0.72 8.04
CA PRO A 75 3.04 -1.62 9.10
C PRO A 75 1.52 -1.62 9.30
N ARG A 76 0.99 -2.75 9.76
CA ARG A 76 -0.42 -2.94 10.14
C ARG A 76 -0.52 -3.61 11.49
N THR A 77 -1.56 -3.30 12.25
CA THR A 77 -1.76 -3.77 13.63
C THR A 77 -1.73 -5.29 13.77
N SER A 78 -2.26 -6.01 12.78
CA SER A 78 -2.31 -7.47 12.78
C SER A 78 -1.00 -8.16 12.35
N PHE A 79 0.06 -7.40 12.05
CA PHE A 79 1.28 -7.93 11.43
C PHE A 79 2.53 -7.32 12.06
N ASN A 80 3.62 -8.07 12.05
CA ASN A 80 4.94 -7.62 12.49
C ASN A 80 5.93 -7.71 11.33
N TYR A 81 6.93 -6.82 11.28
CA TYR A 81 8.04 -6.94 10.33
C TYR A 81 8.75 -8.30 10.36
N MET A 82 8.68 -9.06 11.45
CA MET A 82 9.20 -10.42 11.51
C MET A 82 8.47 -11.38 10.56
N ASP A 83 7.21 -11.11 10.23
CA ASP A 83 6.46 -11.92 9.27
C ASP A 83 7.12 -11.90 7.88
N LEU A 84 7.87 -10.84 7.52
CA LEU A 84 8.56 -10.75 6.24
C LEU A 84 9.57 -11.89 6.02
N LYS A 85 10.04 -12.56 7.08
CA LYS A 85 10.86 -13.78 6.97
C LYS A 85 10.14 -14.93 6.25
N LYS A 86 8.81 -14.92 6.20
CA LYS A 86 8.00 -15.90 5.45
C LYS A 86 8.14 -15.72 3.94
N VAL A 87 8.54 -14.54 3.48
CA VAL A 87 8.80 -14.24 2.08
C VAL A 87 10.18 -14.79 1.70
N SER A 88 10.24 -16.06 1.28
CA SER A 88 11.52 -16.74 0.95
C SER A 88 12.35 -16.10 -0.17
N MET A 89 11.79 -15.12 -0.89
CA MET A 89 12.53 -14.33 -1.90
C MET A 89 13.43 -13.27 -1.26
N LEU A 90 13.32 -13.06 0.05
CA LEU A 90 14.07 -12.07 0.82
C LEU A 90 15.00 -12.74 1.81
N ASN A 91 16.23 -12.24 1.88
CA ASN A 91 17.19 -12.63 2.90
C ASN A 91 17.30 -11.52 3.96
N LEU A 92 16.47 -11.62 5.01
CA LEU A 92 16.34 -10.57 6.03
C LEU A 92 16.96 -11.00 7.36
N SER A 93 17.67 -10.06 7.99
CA SER A 93 18.21 -10.22 9.34
C SER A 93 17.13 -10.00 10.40
N GLU A 94 16.97 -10.96 11.31
CA GLU A 94 16.04 -10.81 12.45
C GLU A 94 16.43 -9.62 13.33
N ARG A 95 17.72 -9.32 13.45
CA ARG A 95 18.22 -8.19 14.22
C ARG A 95 17.72 -6.86 13.64
N GLU A 96 17.78 -6.71 12.33
CA GLU A 96 17.36 -5.49 11.63
C GLU A 96 15.84 -5.31 11.72
N LEU A 97 15.09 -6.39 11.45
CA LEU A 97 13.63 -6.39 11.55
C LEU A 97 13.14 -6.11 12.99
N SER A 98 13.83 -6.65 13.99
CA SER A 98 13.54 -6.39 15.41
C SER A 98 13.85 -4.93 15.78
N ALA A 99 14.95 -4.38 15.26
CA ALA A 99 15.34 -3.00 15.51
C ALA A 99 14.32 -2.00 14.94
N ILE A 100 13.88 -2.16 13.69
CA ILE A 100 12.88 -1.26 13.09
C ILE A 100 11.51 -1.42 13.78
N GLY A 101 11.09 -2.65 14.13
CA GLY A 101 9.83 -2.90 14.83
C GLY A 101 9.78 -2.34 16.26
N LYS A 102 10.92 -2.20 16.92
CA LYS A 102 11.06 -1.53 18.23
C LYS A 102 11.31 -0.02 18.12
N GLY A 103 11.35 0.51 16.89
CA GLY A 103 11.58 1.92 16.63
C GLY A 103 12.99 2.43 16.86
N ALA A 104 14.00 1.55 16.79
CA ALA A 104 15.41 1.95 16.84
C ALA A 104 15.83 2.82 15.62
N ALA A 105 15.06 2.77 14.54
CA ALA A 105 15.19 3.62 13.37
C ALA A 105 13.81 4.07 12.87
N ARG A 106 13.76 5.16 12.10
CA ARG A 106 12.53 5.62 11.43
C ARG A 106 12.30 4.92 10.09
N LEU A 107 13.38 4.59 9.41
CA LEU A 107 13.40 3.93 8.11
C LEU A 107 14.52 2.88 8.15
N LEU A 108 14.23 1.71 7.59
CA LEU A 108 15.22 0.69 7.28
C LEU A 108 15.14 0.40 5.78
N GLU A 109 16.24 0.59 5.08
CA GLU A 109 16.41 0.22 3.67
C GLU A 109 17.17 -1.11 3.60
N LEU A 110 16.66 -2.05 2.81
CA LEU A 110 17.24 -3.38 2.64
C LEU A 110 17.42 -3.69 1.15
N PRO A 111 18.55 -4.30 0.77
CA PRO A 111 18.76 -4.75 -0.61
C PRO A 111 17.83 -5.91 -0.96
N MET A 112 17.40 -5.97 -2.22
CA MET A 112 16.67 -7.10 -2.80
C MET A 112 17.58 -7.82 -3.83
N SER A 113 17.06 -8.84 -4.51
CA SER A 113 17.85 -9.68 -5.44
C SER A 113 18.45 -8.93 -6.63
N GLY A 114 17.97 -7.73 -6.93
CA GLY A 114 18.44 -6.89 -8.04
C GLY A 114 18.62 -5.41 -7.66
N LYS A 115 18.19 -4.52 -8.56
CA LYS A 115 18.23 -3.07 -8.35
C LYS A 115 17.18 -2.57 -7.34
N GLY A 116 16.11 -3.34 -7.13
CA GLY A 116 15.05 -3.04 -6.18
C GLY A 116 15.55 -2.89 -4.74
N ARG A 117 14.79 -2.13 -3.96
CA ARG A 117 15.04 -1.88 -2.53
C ARG A 117 13.75 -2.05 -1.74
N LEU A 118 13.87 -2.63 -0.56
CA LEU A 118 12.77 -2.74 0.39
C LEU A 118 12.94 -1.70 1.50
N TYR A 119 11.95 -0.83 1.64
CA TYR A 119 11.90 0.23 2.63
C TYR A 119 10.85 -0.12 3.68
N LEU A 120 11.27 -0.24 4.94
CA LEU A 120 10.40 -0.46 6.09
C LEU A 120 10.33 0.82 6.92
N LEU A 121 9.12 1.34 7.14
CA LEU A 121 8.92 2.58 7.90
C LEU A 121 8.44 2.29 9.31
N ASN A 122 9.10 2.85 10.32
CA ASN A 122 8.54 2.87 11.66
C ASN A 122 7.57 4.05 11.78
N ILE A 123 6.30 3.77 11.48
CA ILE A 123 5.18 4.68 11.68
C ILE A 123 4.07 3.95 12.44
N PRO A 124 3.18 4.67 13.15
CA PRO A 124 2.06 4.04 13.84
C PRO A 124 1.24 3.16 12.88
N ALA A 125 1.03 1.91 13.28
CA ALA A 125 0.21 0.99 12.52
C ALA A 125 -1.24 1.48 12.50
N VAL A 126 -1.86 1.47 11.32
CA VAL A 126 -3.25 1.90 11.15
C VAL A 126 -4.18 0.69 11.21
N ASP A 127 -5.14 0.71 12.12
CA ASP A 127 -6.16 -0.32 12.30
C ASP A 127 -7.49 0.07 11.64
N ILE A 128 -7.44 0.38 10.35
CA ILE A 128 -8.62 0.76 9.58
C ILE A 128 -8.65 -0.10 8.31
N SER A 129 -9.81 -0.69 8.00
CA SER A 129 -10.01 -1.43 6.77
C SER A 129 -11.29 -1.01 6.05
N SER A 130 -11.27 -1.03 4.72
CA SER A 130 -12.48 -0.73 3.94
C SER A 130 -13.59 -1.75 4.18
N LYS A 131 -13.27 -3.00 4.56
CA LYS A 131 -14.25 -4.01 4.93
C LYS A 131 -14.99 -3.62 6.22
N ASP A 132 -14.24 -3.23 7.26
CA ASP A 132 -14.80 -2.76 8.53
C ASP A 132 -15.66 -1.51 8.32
N ILE A 133 -15.17 -0.52 7.57
CA ILE A 133 -15.94 0.70 7.27
C ILE A 133 -17.27 0.37 6.58
N ARG A 134 -17.27 -0.50 5.56
CA ARG A 134 -18.52 -0.90 4.89
C ARG A 134 -19.47 -1.64 5.83
N ASN A 135 -18.95 -2.53 6.68
CA ASN A 135 -19.76 -3.24 7.67
C ASN A 135 -20.40 -2.27 8.66
N ARG A 136 -19.64 -1.31 9.20
CA ARG A 136 -20.17 -0.26 10.09
C ARG A 136 -21.30 0.52 9.42
N ILE A 137 -21.09 0.93 8.16
CA ILE A 137 -22.12 1.64 7.39
C ILE A 137 -23.40 0.80 7.24
N MET A 138 -23.27 -0.48 6.87
CA MET A 138 -24.41 -1.38 6.71
C MET A 138 -25.15 -1.64 8.04
N SER A 139 -24.43 -1.72 9.14
CA SER A 139 -24.98 -1.96 10.48
C SER A 139 -25.49 -0.69 11.19
N GLY A 140 -25.43 0.48 10.55
CA GLY A 140 -25.80 1.76 11.17
C GLY A 140 -24.84 2.21 12.28
N GLU A 141 -23.65 1.62 12.37
CA GLU A 141 -22.62 2.00 13.32
C GLU A 141 -21.92 3.30 12.89
N LYS A 142 -21.39 4.03 13.87
CA LYS A 142 -20.63 5.25 13.62
C LYS A 142 -19.34 4.94 12.87
N PHE A 143 -19.12 5.63 11.75
CA PHE A 143 -17.88 5.59 10.97
C PHE A 143 -17.20 6.97 10.84
N LYS A 144 -17.69 7.96 11.59
CA LYS A 144 -17.15 9.32 11.61
C LYS A 144 -15.68 9.31 12.04
N TYR A 145 -14.86 10.16 11.42
CA TYR A 145 -13.41 10.30 11.66
C TYR A 145 -12.53 9.14 11.16
N LEU A 146 -13.11 8.08 10.56
CA LEU A 146 -12.34 7.01 9.92
C LEU A 146 -11.92 7.36 8.48
N LEU A 147 -12.49 8.43 7.93
CA LEU A 147 -12.28 8.91 6.56
C LEU A 147 -12.17 10.44 6.56
N PRO A 148 -11.59 11.04 5.52
CA PRO A 148 -11.73 12.47 5.28
C PRO A 148 -13.21 12.87 5.19
N GLU A 149 -13.58 14.00 5.80
CA GLU A 149 -14.96 14.48 5.86
C GLU A 149 -15.62 14.58 4.47
N SER A 150 -14.88 15.04 3.46
CA SER A 150 -15.33 15.12 2.07
C SER A 150 -15.76 13.76 1.49
N VAL A 151 -15.13 12.67 1.92
CA VAL A 151 -15.45 11.30 1.50
C VAL A 151 -16.65 10.77 2.27
N GLU A 152 -16.73 11.04 3.58
CA GLU A 152 -17.88 10.69 4.42
C GLU A 152 -19.17 11.30 3.86
N LEU A 153 -19.18 12.61 3.60
CA LEU A 153 -20.33 13.30 3.01
C LEU A 153 -20.70 12.73 1.63
N TYR A 154 -19.71 12.33 0.84
CA TYR A 154 -19.95 11.70 -0.46
C TYR A 154 -20.64 10.34 -0.33
N ILE A 155 -20.23 9.51 0.64
CA ILE A 155 -20.86 8.21 0.92
C ILE A 155 -22.33 8.41 1.32
N ILE A 156 -22.59 9.33 2.26
CA ILE A 156 -23.93 9.64 2.77
C ILE A 156 -24.83 10.15 1.64
N LYS A 157 -24.38 11.17 0.90
CA LYS A 157 -25.16 11.79 -0.19
C LYS A 157 -25.56 10.80 -1.27
N ASN A 158 -24.67 9.86 -1.60
CA ASN A 158 -24.89 8.89 -2.67
C ASN A 158 -25.42 7.54 -2.17
N LYS A 159 -25.74 7.41 -0.87
CA LYS A 159 -26.23 6.18 -0.23
C LYS A 159 -25.35 4.96 -0.54
N LEU A 160 -24.03 5.17 -0.59
CA LEU A 160 -23.10 4.09 -0.91
C LEU A 160 -23.05 3.07 0.24
N TYR A 161 -22.75 1.82 -0.11
CA TYR A 161 -22.60 0.73 0.85
C TYR A 161 -23.83 0.45 1.71
N GLY A 162 -25.03 0.82 1.23
CA GLY A 162 -26.28 0.57 1.95
C GLY A 162 -26.60 1.57 3.05
N TYR A 163 -25.94 2.74 3.07
CA TYR A 163 -26.28 3.82 4.00
C TYR A 163 -27.75 4.28 3.82
N HIS A 164 -28.51 4.27 4.92
CA HIS A 164 -29.94 4.60 4.96
C HIS A 164 -30.28 5.43 6.20
#